data_AF-A0A947NI56-F1
#
_entry.id   AF-A0A947NI56-F1
#
_cell.length_a   1.000
_cell.length_b   1.000
_cell.length_c   1.000
_cell.angle_alpha   90.00
_cell.angle_beta   90.00
_cell.angle_gamma   90.00
#
_symmetry.space_group_name_H-M   'P 1'
#
loop_
_entity.id
_entity.type
_entity.pdbx_description
1 polymer ?
#
loop_
_entity_poly.entity_id
_entity_poly.type
_entity_poly.pdbx_seq_one_letter_code
_entity_poly.pdbx_strand_id
1 'polypeptide(L)'
;MERGNWIVQRYETVAQLAGKMLEAARHGQWDELVELEQQRTEVLSELMTDAAQGKIPDVVADQVASLITFILEADAEIAFLAKEWQEELKGLLGSLGTERKISKAYGP
;
A
#
# COMPACT_ATOMS: atom_id res chain seq x y z
N MET A 1 28.72 -11.36 5.39
CA MET A 1 28.24 -10.84 4.10
C MET A 1 26.87 -11.43 3.72
N GLU A 2 26.60 -12.71 3.99
CA GLU A 2 25.33 -13.38 3.65
C GLU A 2 24.08 -12.72 4.25
N ARG A 3 24.10 -12.36 5.56
CA ARG A 3 22.98 -11.66 6.21
C ARG A 3 22.63 -10.32 5.54
N GLY A 4 23.63 -9.51 5.21
CA GLY A 4 23.40 -8.21 4.56
C GLY A 4 22.75 -8.35 3.20
N ASN A 5 23.21 -9.32 2.38
CA ASN A 5 22.60 -9.61 1.09
C ASN A 5 21.17 -10.14 1.24
N TRP A 6 20.91 -11.02 2.21
CA TRP A 6 19.55 -11.49 2.51
C TRP A 6 18.62 -10.33 2.88
N ILE A 7 19.05 -9.41 3.77
CA ILE A 7 18.26 -8.24 4.16
C ILE A 7 17.89 -7.40 2.93
N VAL A 8 18.87 -7.11 2.06
CA VAL A 8 18.64 -6.36 0.82
C VAL A 8 17.59 -7.05 -0.05
N GLN A 9 17.74 -8.35 -0.29
CA GLN A 9 16.78 -9.12 -1.11
C GLN A 9 15.36 -9.10 -0.54
N ARG A 10 15.20 -9.15 0.79
CA ARG A 10 13.89 -9.04 1.43
C ARG A 10 13.29 -7.64 1.23
N TYR A 11 14.06 -6.57 1.43
CA TYR A 11 13.59 -5.21 1.18
C TYR A 11 13.28 -4.93 -0.30
N GLU A 12 14.05 -5.49 -1.23
CA GLU A 12 13.75 -5.45 -2.67
C GLU A 12 12.41 -6.14 -2.97
N THR A 13 12.14 -7.27 -2.32
CA THR A 13 10.86 -7.98 -2.44
C THR A 13 9.70 -7.13 -1.93
N VAL A 14 9.86 -6.48 -0.77
CA VAL A 14 8.85 -5.55 -0.23
C VAL A 14 8.64 -4.36 -1.17
N ALA A 15 9.71 -3.79 -1.73
CA ALA A 15 9.62 -2.69 -2.69
C ALA A 15 8.88 -3.11 -3.98
N GLN A 16 9.15 -4.31 -4.50
CA GLN A 16 8.41 -4.84 -5.65
C GLN A 16 6.92 -5.03 -5.36
N LEU A 17 6.58 -5.54 -4.16
CA LEU A 17 5.19 -5.68 -3.73
C LEU A 17 4.50 -4.31 -3.57
N ALA A 18 5.15 -3.34 -2.94
CA ALA A 18 4.65 -1.98 -2.82
C ALA A 18 4.38 -1.34 -4.19
N GLY A 19 5.28 -1.55 -5.17
CA GLY A 19 5.08 -1.10 -6.55
C GLY A 19 3.85 -1.75 -7.22
N LYS A 20 3.64 -3.05 -7.04
CA LYS A 20 2.44 -3.75 -7.55
C LYS A 20 1.16 -3.25 -6.87
N MET A 21 1.19 -3.05 -5.55
CA MET A 21 0.06 -2.50 -4.80
C MET A 21 -0.29 -1.09 -5.29
N LEU A 22 0.71 -0.27 -5.62
CA LEU A 22 0.49 1.06 -6.16
C LEU A 22 -0.20 1.00 -7.53
N GLU A 23 0.24 0.11 -8.42
CA GLU A 23 -0.44 -0.08 -9.72
C GLU A 23 -1.88 -0.57 -9.53
N ALA A 24 -2.12 -1.53 -8.63
CA ALA A 24 -3.47 -1.99 -8.31
C ALA A 24 -4.35 -0.85 -7.78
N ALA A 25 -3.82 0.01 -6.88
CA ALA A 25 -4.53 1.19 -6.37
C ALA A 25 -4.87 2.19 -7.50
N ARG A 26 -3.92 2.47 -8.40
CA ARG A 26 -4.13 3.37 -9.55
C ARG A 26 -5.22 2.88 -10.50
N HIS A 27 -5.38 1.56 -10.61
CA HIS A 27 -6.44 0.93 -11.41
C HIS A 27 -7.73 0.63 -10.62
N GLY A 28 -7.79 0.96 -9.32
CA GLY A 28 -8.93 0.67 -8.46
C GLY A 28 -9.16 -0.82 -8.18
N GLN A 29 -8.14 -1.66 -8.35
CA GLN A 29 -8.17 -3.10 -8.13
C GLN A 29 -7.95 -3.43 -6.64
N TRP A 30 -8.90 -3.01 -5.80
CA TRP A 30 -8.73 -3.08 -4.33
C TRP A 30 -8.65 -4.52 -3.79
N ASP A 31 -9.31 -5.48 -4.42
CA ASP A 31 -9.20 -6.90 -4.02
C ASP A 31 -7.77 -7.43 -4.24
N GLU A 32 -7.18 -7.12 -5.40
CA GLU A 32 -5.79 -7.48 -5.73
C GLU A 32 -4.81 -6.80 -4.76
N LEU A 33 -5.05 -5.54 -4.41
CA LEU A 33 -4.25 -4.81 -3.42
C LEU A 33 -4.23 -5.53 -2.07
N VAL A 34 -5.36 -6.05 -1.60
CA VAL A 34 -5.47 -6.78 -0.34
C VAL A 34 -4.72 -8.12 -0.39
N GLU A 35 -4.74 -8.83 -1.53
CA GLU A 35 -3.97 -10.06 -1.72
C GLU A 35 -2.45 -9.79 -1.71
N LEU A 36 -2.02 -8.69 -2.33
CA LEU A 36 -0.62 -8.26 -2.34
C LEU A 36 -0.13 -7.86 -0.95
N GLU A 37 -0.97 -7.20 -0.15
CA GLU A 37 -0.63 -6.82 1.23
C GLU A 37 -0.42 -8.03 2.15
N GLN A 38 -1.17 -9.13 1.92
CA GLN A 38 -0.94 -10.38 2.65
C GLN A 38 0.46 -10.94 2.36
N GLN A 39 0.86 -10.98 1.09
CA GLN A 39 2.20 -11.41 0.68
C GLN A 39 3.29 -10.49 1.28
N ARG A 40 3.05 -9.18 1.31
CA ARG A 40 3.98 -8.21 1.90
C ARG A 40 4.15 -8.44 3.40
N THR A 41 3.07 -8.72 4.10
CA THR A 41 3.07 -8.97 5.55
C THR A 41 3.95 -10.16 5.92
N GLU A 42 3.95 -11.23 5.11
CA GLU A 42 4.82 -12.39 5.30
C GLU A 42 6.30 -12.02 5.24
N VAL A 43 6.70 -11.25 4.23
CA VAL A 43 8.10 -10.79 4.06
C VAL A 43 8.52 -9.83 5.18
N LEU A 44 7.62 -8.95 5.60
CA LEU A 44 7.88 -8.05 6.73
C LEU A 44 8.06 -8.81 8.04
N SER A 45 7.33 -9.89 8.26
CA SER A 45 7.49 -10.76 9.44
C SER A 45 8.89 -11.41 9.49
N GLU A 46 9.41 -11.85 8.34
CA GLU A 46 10.80 -12.34 8.24
C GLU A 46 11.81 -11.24 8.60
N LEU A 47 11.62 -10.02 8.08
CA LEU A 47 12.47 -8.87 8.37
C LEU A 47 12.42 -8.46 9.85
N MET A 48 11.24 -8.51 10.50
CA MET A 48 11.09 -8.24 11.93
C MET A 48 11.83 -9.27 12.78
N THR A 49 11.79 -10.55 12.37
CA THR A 49 12.53 -11.63 13.04
C THR A 49 14.05 -11.43 12.92
N ASP A 50 14.54 -11.01 11.75
CA ASP A 50 15.95 -10.68 11.56
C ASP A 50 16.37 -9.43 12.35
N ALA A 51 15.52 -8.40 12.43
CA ALA A 51 15.82 -7.18 13.18
C ALA A 51 16.09 -7.46 14.67
N ALA A 52 15.46 -8.50 15.24
CA ALA A 52 15.73 -8.96 16.60
C ALA A 52 17.15 -9.55 16.78
N GLN A 53 17.81 -9.97 15.70
CA GLN A 53 19.17 -10.53 15.72
C GLN A 53 20.26 -9.43 15.72
N GLY A 54 19.89 -8.18 15.47
CA GLY A 54 20.78 -7.04 15.54
C GLY A 54 20.59 -6.04 14.40
N LYS A 55 21.40 -4.97 14.43
CA LYS A 55 21.31 -3.88 13.46
C LYS A 55 21.60 -4.35 12.02
N ILE A 56 21.07 -3.59 11.07
CA ILE A 56 21.42 -3.71 9.65
C ILE A 56 22.93 -3.44 9.50
N PRO A 57 23.68 -4.28 8.77
CA PRO A 57 25.10 -4.05 8.54
C PRO A 57 25.33 -2.74 7.76
N ASP A 58 26.30 -1.93 8.18
CA ASP A 58 26.61 -0.62 7.57
C ASP A 58 26.85 -0.70 6.06
N VAL A 59 27.44 -1.81 5.58
CA VAL A 59 27.72 -2.04 4.16
C VAL A 59 26.47 -2.09 3.26
N VAL A 60 25.29 -2.39 3.81
CA VAL A 60 24.02 -2.40 3.07
C VAL A 60 23.04 -1.31 3.52
N ALA A 61 23.43 -0.49 4.50
CA ALA A 61 22.53 0.48 5.14
C ALA A 61 21.95 1.49 4.14
N ASP A 62 22.79 2.06 3.27
CA ASP A 62 22.35 3.06 2.28
C ASP A 62 21.40 2.48 1.24
N GLN A 63 21.64 1.23 0.81
CA GLN A 63 20.78 0.53 -0.13
C GLN A 63 19.41 0.24 0.49
N VAL A 64 19.41 -0.27 1.73
CA VAL A 64 18.16 -0.53 2.47
C VAL A 64 17.40 0.77 2.73
N ALA A 65 18.09 1.86 3.09
CA ALA A 65 17.45 3.15 3.28
C ALA A 65 16.74 3.64 2.01
N SER A 66 17.39 3.50 0.85
CA SER A 66 16.80 3.87 -0.44
C SER A 66 15.53 3.05 -0.76
N LEU A 67 15.55 1.75 -0.47
CA LEU A 67 14.39 0.87 -0.63
C LEU A 67 13.24 1.26 0.31
N ILE A 68 13.55 1.59 1.57
CA ILE A 68 12.56 2.04 2.55
C ILE A 68 11.91 3.35 2.09
N THR A 69 12.69 4.31 1.60
CA THR A 69 12.13 5.57 1.07
C THR A 69 11.15 5.30 -0.06
N PHE A 70 11.51 4.47 -1.04
CA PHE A 70 10.60 4.10 -2.14
C PHE A 70 9.31 3.43 -1.63
N ILE A 71 9.42 2.50 -0.68
CA ILE A 71 8.26 1.82 -0.08
C ILE A 71 7.32 2.83 0.58
N LEU A 72 7.86 3.76 1.37
CA LEU A 72 7.07 4.76 2.07
C LEU A 72 6.39 5.76 1.12
N GLU A 73 7.06 6.13 0.02
CA GLU A 73 6.47 6.97 -1.02
C GLU A 73 5.31 6.26 -1.73
N ALA A 74 5.48 4.98 -2.07
CA ALA A 74 4.42 4.17 -2.67
C ALA A 74 3.22 4.01 -1.70
N ASP A 75 3.47 3.71 -0.43
CA ASP A 75 2.44 3.58 0.60
C ASP A 75 1.66 4.90 0.78
N ALA A 76 2.35 6.05 0.76
CA ALA A 76 1.71 7.36 0.86
C ALA A 76 0.79 7.64 -0.35
N GLU A 77 1.21 7.28 -1.55
CA GLU A 77 0.40 7.44 -2.76
C GLU A 77 -0.81 6.49 -2.76
N ILE A 78 -0.65 5.23 -2.33
CA ILE A 78 -1.76 4.28 -2.15
C ILE A 78 -2.80 4.85 -1.17
N ALA A 79 -2.36 5.37 -0.02
CA ALA A 79 -3.24 5.95 0.98
C ALA A 79 -4.00 7.18 0.43
N PHE A 80 -3.34 8.01 -0.38
CA PHE A 80 -3.96 9.13 -1.07
C PHE A 80 -5.05 8.65 -2.04
N LEU A 81 -4.74 7.70 -2.93
CA LEU A 81 -5.70 7.15 -3.90
C LEU A 81 -6.92 6.51 -3.23
N ALA A 82 -6.70 5.74 -2.17
CA ALA A 82 -7.78 5.13 -1.40
C ALA A 82 -8.72 6.19 -0.79
N LYS A 83 -8.16 7.30 -0.31
CA LYS A 83 -8.93 8.40 0.25
C LYS A 83 -9.76 9.12 -0.83
N GLU A 84 -9.16 9.44 -1.98
CA GLU A 84 -9.86 10.09 -3.10
C GLU A 84 -11.04 9.23 -3.57
N TRP A 85 -10.84 7.93 -3.78
CA TRP A 85 -11.92 7.02 -4.16
C TRP A 85 -13.05 6.96 -3.12
N GLN A 86 -12.71 7.00 -1.83
CA GLN A 86 -13.71 7.04 -0.76
C GLN A 86 -14.52 8.36 -0.79
N GLU A 87 -13.90 9.48 -1.14
CA GLU A 87 -14.59 10.76 -1.29
C GLU A 87 -15.53 10.76 -2.51
N GLU A 88 -15.09 10.20 -3.64
CA GLU A 88 -15.93 10.00 -4.83
C GLU A 88 -17.17 9.14 -4.52
N LEU A 89 -16.98 8.01 -3.83
CA LEU A 89 -18.08 7.12 -3.41
C LEU A 89 -19.10 7.86 -2.53
N LYS A 90 -18.64 8.67 -1.58
CA LYS A 90 -19.53 9.49 -0.73
C LYS A 90 -20.32 10.50 -1.56
N GLY A 91 -19.69 11.11 -2.57
CA GLY A 91 -20.35 12.02 -3.51
C GLY A 91 -21.49 11.34 -4.28
N LEU A 92 -21.22 10.16 -4.85
CA LEU A 92 -22.22 9.37 -5.60
C LEU A 92 -23.39 8.92 -4.72
N LEU A 93 -23.12 8.47 -3.49
CA LEU A 93 -24.18 8.10 -2.55
C LEU A 93 -25.00 9.32 -2.11
N GLY A 94 -24.35 10.47 -1.94
CA GLY A 94 -25.01 11.73 -1.60
C GLY A 94 -25.93 12.24 -2.71
N SER A 95 -25.52 12.14 -3.98
CA SER A 95 -26.35 12.56 -5.13
C SER A 95 -27.58 11.66 -5.28
N LEU A 96 -27.41 10.33 -5.23
CA LEU A 96 -28.51 9.35 -5.30
C LEU A 96 -29.54 9.56 -4.17
N GLY A 97 -29.07 9.87 -2.95
CA GLY A 97 -29.96 10.18 -1.82
C GLY A 97 -30.74 11.48 -2.01
N THR A 98 -30.15 12.46 -2.69
CA THR A 98 -30.76 13.76 -3.00
C THR A 98 -31.81 13.62 -4.10
N GLU A 99 -31.52 12.89 -5.18
CA GLU A 99 -32.47 12.58 -6.25
C GLU A 99 -33.71 11.84 -5.73
N ARG A 100 -33.52 10.86 -4.83
CA ARG A 100 -34.62 10.10 -4.22
C ARG A 100 -35.52 10.97 -3.35
N LYS A 101 -34.96 11.98 -2.66
CA LYS A 101 -35.75 12.94 -1.86
C LYS A 101 -36.55 13.89 -2.75
N ILE A 102 -35.95 14.39 -3.83
CA ILE A 102 -36.62 15.29 -4.79
C ILE A 102 -37.75 14.54 -5.51
N SER A 103 -37.49 13.30 -5.98
CA SER A 103 -38.52 12.44 -6.57
C SER A 103 -39.64 12.08 -5.59
N LYS A 104 -39.37 11.94 -4.29
CA LYS A 104 -40.41 11.70 -3.29
C LYS A 104 -41.24 12.96 -2.97
N ALA A 105 -40.64 14.15 -3.04
CA ALA A 105 -41.30 15.41 -2.73
C ALA A 105 -42.11 15.99 -3.91
N TYR A 106 -41.68 15.68 -5.15
CA TYR A 106 -42.23 16.26 -6.38
C TYR A 106 -42.53 15.21 -7.46
N GLY A 107 -42.54 13.91 -7.11
CA GLY A 107 -42.95 12.84 -8.01
C GLY A 107 -44.47 12.86 -8.25
N PRO A 108 -44.93 12.38 -9.43
CA PRO A 108 -46.32 12.50 -9.88
C PRO A 108 -47.34 11.85 -8.96
#